data_AF-A0AAV9ARN8-F1
#
_entry.id   AF-A0AAV9ARN8-F1
#
_cell.length_a   1.000
_cell.length_b   1.000
_cell.length_c   1.000
_cell.angle_alpha   90.00
_cell.angle_beta   90.00
_cell.angle_gamma   90.00
#
_symmetry.space_group_name_H-M   'P 1'
#
loop_
_entity.id
_entity.type
_entity.pdbx_description
1 polymer ?
#
loop_
_entity_poly.entity_id
_entity_poly.type
_entity_poly.pdbx_seq_one_letter_code
_entity_poly.pdbx_strand_id
1 'polypeptide(L)'
;MRFRRGEGSGELQTAVVTYKKRFPWSLLQPFLQVDLVSTIHIGDKEYFETLQKELEFYDCVLYEMVASRETLENRKNSAYTKRLKASRSRSRGFNILGCIQRQMARVLSLDFQLDCLDYQGDNWYHADLDYETFKLLQLERGESFFTFARDMTLKSTKAMVQSPSIPEYLDPWRSKLLQVSRVLPMPLVGLLIIGSVCAPQVAEYPELEALSKLDFGAALKIFLAKRLTSEFTQVTTSVEEKSVIIGERNRVATEELRRAIDNGCNRIAVLYGGGHMPDLGRRLREEFDMVPSEVQWVTAWSIRDRKIDSRSLPFLKTLAEMSGWPLNRYQTLALLILSSVLAVDLWFWELFFGTAINWASWVGSEMSQFSYNFWTM
;
A
#
# COMPACT_ATOMS: atom_id res chain seq x y z
N MET A 1 2.70 10.62 -4.71
CA MET A 1 3.80 10.11 -3.86
C MET A 1 5.07 10.04 -4.70
N ARG A 2 6.25 10.10 -4.08
CA ARG A 2 7.53 9.89 -4.77
C ARG A 2 8.53 9.19 -3.86
N PHE A 3 9.47 8.48 -4.47
CA PHE A 3 10.61 7.91 -3.75
C PHE A 3 11.85 8.73 -4.10
N ARG A 4 12.42 9.42 -3.11
CA ARG A 4 13.63 10.23 -3.27
C ARG A 4 14.83 9.39 -2.82
N ARG A 5 15.81 9.25 -3.70
CA ARG A 5 17.09 8.61 -3.36
C ARG A 5 18.12 9.67 -2.97
N GLY A 6 18.91 9.37 -1.94
CA GLY A 6 20.15 10.05 -1.58
C GLY A 6 21.29 9.03 -1.52
N GLU A 7 22.54 9.49 -1.41
CA GLU A 7 23.69 8.60 -1.22
C GLU A 7 23.51 7.80 0.09
N GLY A 8 23.29 6.50 -0.02
CA GLY A 8 23.05 5.61 1.13
C GLY A 8 21.76 5.87 1.91
N SER A 9 20.83 6.68 1.39
CA SER A 9 19.55 6.95 2.04
C SER A 9 18.39 7.00 1.05
N GLY A 10 17.19 6.70 1.52
CA GLY A 10 15.98 6.73 0.70
C GLY A 10 14.80 7.26 1.49
N GLU A 11 13.94 8.04 0.86
CA GLU A 11 12.74 8.59 1.49
C GLU A 11 11.52 8.33 0.63
N LEU A 12 10.48 7.72 1.22
CA LEU A 12 9.15 7.74 0.62
C LEU A 12 8.46 9.02 1.07
N GLN A 13 7.98 9.82 0.13
CA GLN A 13 7.32 11.08 0.40
C GLN A 13 5.89 11.10 -0.15
N THR A 14 4.96 11.59 0.65
CA THR A 14 3.61 11.97 0.20
C THR A 14 3.60 13.45 -0.22
N ALA A 15 2.52 13.86 -0.87
CA ALA A 15 2.36 15.23 -1.37
C ALA A 15 1.12 15.86 -0.75
N VAL A 16 1.25 17.14 -0.40
CA VAL A 16 0.14 18.05 -0.19
C VAL A 16 0.08 18.97 -1.40
N VAL A 17 -1.03 18.95 -2.13
CA VAL A 17 -1.21 19.76 -3.34
C VAL A 17 -2.28 20.79 -3.08
N THR A 18 -1.91 22.06 -3.18
CA THR A 18 -2.80 23.19 -2.93
C THR A 18 -3.52 23.61 -4.19
N TYR A 19 -4.85 23.62 -4.12
CA TYR A 19 -5.74 24.07 -5.17
C TYR A 19 -6.37 25.41 -4.80
N LYS A 20 -6.40 26.32 -5.78
CA LYS A 20 -7.06 27.62 -5.66
C LYS A 20 -8.02 27.83 -6.84
N LYS A 21 -9.02 28.69 -6.65
CA LYS A 21 -9.95 29.04 -7.73
C LYS A 21 -9.20 29.60 -8.94
N ARG A 22 -9.60 29.16 -10.13
CA ARG A 22 -9.11 29.70 -11.40
C ARG A 22 -9.66 31.11 -11.60
N PHE A 23 -8.89 31.99 -12.23
CA PHE A 23 -9.41 33.28 -12.70
C PHE A 23 -10.54 33.06 -13.74
N PRO A 24 -11.66 33.81 -13.70
CA PRO A 24 -11.94 34.96 -12.83
C PRO A 24 -12.60 34.63 -11.47
N TRP A 25 -12.95 33.36 -11.23
CA TRP A 25 -13.64 32.92 -10.00
C TRP A 25 -12.85 33.20 -8.72
N SER A 26 -11.52 33.29 -8.81
CA SER A 26 -10.65 33.72 -7.71
C SER A 26 -10.96 35.13 -7.19
N LEU A 27 -11.62 35.99 -7.96
CA LEU A 27 -12.06 37.31 -7.49
C LEU A 27 -13.25 37.21 -6.54
N LEU A 28 -14.11 36.19 -6.69
CA LEU A 28 -15.28 35.97 -5.84
C LEU A 28 -14.93 35.24 -4.55
N GLN A 29 -13.96 34.32 -4.61
CA GLN A 29 -13.51 33.52 -3.47
C GLN A 29 -11.97 33.55 -3.37
N PRO A 30 -11.36 34.71 -3.06
CA PRO A 30 -9.91 34.89 -3.09
C PRO A 30 -9.16 34.10 -2.01
N PHE A 31 -9.84 33.77 -0.91
CA PHE A 31 -9.27 33.04 0.21
C PHE A 31 -9.56 31.54 0.18
N LEU A 32 -10.39 31.07 -0.77
CA LEU A 32 -10.74 29.66 -0.87
C LEU A 32 -9.54 28.85 -1.36
N GLN A 33 -9.11 27.94 -0.50
CA GLN A 33 -8.02 27.02 -0.69
C GLN A 33 -8.47 25.61 -0.30
N VAL A 34 -8.22 24.65 -1.19
CA VAL A 34 -8.45 23.22 -0.95
C VAL A 34 -7.13 22.50 -1.11
N ASP A 35 -6.67 21.84 -0.06
CA ASP A 35 -5.44 21.06 -0.07
C ASP A 35 -5.77 19.58 -0.16
N LEU A 36 -5.33 18.92 -1.24
CA LEU A 36 -5.37 17.46 -1.32
C LEU A 36 -4.16 16.91 -0.55
N VAL A 37 -4.43 16.33 0.61
CA VAL A 37 -3.43 15.83 1.55
C VAL A 37 -3.32 14.33 1.38
N SER A 38 -2.30 13.90 0.62
CA SER A 38 -2.07 12.48 0.35
C SER A 38 -1.48 11.77 1.56
N THR A 39 -2.01 10.61 1.91
CA THR A 39 -1.54 9.80 3.03
C THR A 39 -1.17 8.36 2.64
N ILE A 40 -0.29 7.77 3.46
CA ILE A 40 -0.05 6.32 3.50
C ILE A 40 -0.51 5.79 4.86
N HIS A 41 -0.99 4.55 4.89
CA HIS A 41 -1.49 3.93 6.11
C HIS A 41 -0.40 3.45 7.08
N ILE A 42 0.82 3.25 6.57
CA ILE A 42 1.98 2.79 7.35
C ILE A 42 3.11 3.79 7.12
N GLY A 43 3.67 4.38 8.17
CA GLY A 43 4.64 5.48 8.07
C GLY A 43 5.44 5.65 9.35
N ASP A 44 6.47 6.49 9.34
CA ASP A 44 7.18 6.87 10.56
C ASP A 44 6.21 7.62 11.49
N LYS A 45 6.30 7.45 12.82
CA LYS A 45 5.42 8.17 13.75
C LYS A 45 5.45 9.69 13.56
N GLU A 46 6.65 10.23 13.35
CA GLU A 46 6.89 11.66 13.13
C GLU A 46 6.12 12.20 11.93
N TYR A 47 5.90 11.38 10.90
CA TYR A 47 5.08 11.74 9.74
C TYR A 47 3.64 12.04 10.16
N PHE A 48 3.03 11.16 10.95
CA PHE A 48 1.65 11.34 11.41
C PHE A 48 1.52 12.48 12.42
N GLU A 49 2.51 12.65 13.31
CA GLU A 49 2.52 13.78 14.26
C GLU A 49 2.66 15.13 13.55
N THR A 50 3.49 15.21 12.52
CA THR A 50 3.62 16.41 11.67
C THR A 50 2.32 16.69 10.94
N LEU A 51 1.75 15.67 10.31
CA LEU A 51 0.48 15.76 9.59
C LEU A 51 -0.66 16.23 10.51
N GLN A 52 -0.78 15.70 11.72
CA GLN A 52 -1.78 16.12 12.69
C GLN A 52 -1.66 17.61 13.01
N LYS A 53 -0.44 18.11 13.29
CA LYS A 53 -0.18 19.51 13.63
C LYS A 53 -0.51 20.46 12.47
N GLU A 54 -0.09 20.10 11.25
CA GLU A 54 -0.37 20.92 10.07
C GLU A 54 -1.88 21.04 9.81
N LEU A 55 -2.64 19.97 10.08
CA LEU A 55 -4.09 19.91 9.90
C LEU A 55 -4.88 20.72 10.95
N GLU A 56 -4.29 21.12 12.08
CA GLU A 56 -4.95 21.94 13.11
C GLU A 56 -5.32 23.34 12.60
N PHE A 57 -4.58 23.85 11.60
CA PHE A 57 -4.77 25.20 11.05
C PHE A 57 -5.79 25.28 9.91
N TYR A 58 -6.53 24.21 9.66
CA TYR A 58 -7.57 24.16 8.64
C TYR A 58 -8.94 24.39 9.27
N ASP A 59 -9.81 25.11 8.55
CA ASP A 59 -11.20 25.33 8.97
C ASP A 59 -11.97 23.99 8.97
N CYS A 60 -11.62 23.10 8.04
CA CYS A 60 -12.27 21.81 7.85
C CYS A 60 -11.28 20.76 7.32
N VAL A 61 -11.26 19.59 7.95
CA VAL A 61 -10.51 18.40 7.52
C VAL A 61 -11.48 17.31 7.14
N LEU A 62 -11.59 17.02 5.85
CA LEU A 62 -12.41 15.95 5.28
C LEU A 62 -11.57 14.68 5.18
N TYR A 63 -11.94 13.61 5.85
CA TYR A 63 -11.10 12.41 5.93
C TYR A 63 -11.75 11.14 5.37
N GLU A 64 -10.89 10.30 4.79
CA GLU A 64 -11.19 8.94 4.32
C GLU A 64 -11.34 7.97 5.50
N MET A 65 -12.49 7.28 5.60
CA MET A 65 -12.67 6.14 6.51
C MET A 65 -13.96 5.38 6.21
N VAL A 66 -13.88 4.12 5.80
CA VAL A 66 -15.06 3.25 5.79
C VAL A 66 -15.30 2.73 7.21
N ALA A 67 -16.37 3.20 7.85
CA ALA A 67 -16.79 2.80 9.20
C ALA A 67 -18.29 2.50 9.23
N SER A 68 -18.75 1.70 10.21
CA SER A 68 -20.18 1.42 10.34
C SER A 68 -20.97 2.69 10.62
N ARG A 69 -22.19 2.75 10.09
CA ARG A 69 -23.10 3.89 10.31
C ARG A 69 -23.29 4.19 11.79
N GLU A 70 -23.46 3.16 12.61
CA GLU A 70 -23.57 3.30 14.07
C GLU A 70 -22.35 4.01 14.70
N THR A 71 -21.13 3.68 14.25
CA THR A 71 -19.90 4.31 14.76
C THR A 71 -19.84 5.79 14.39
N LEU A 72 -20.28 6.13 13.18
CA LEU A 72 -20.31 7.51 12.68
C LEU A 72 -21.40 8.34 13.37
N GLU A 73 -22.59 7.77 13.58
CA GLU A 73 -23.70 8.41 14.29
C GLU A 73 -23.38 8.64 15.77
N ASN A 74 -22.80 7.65 16.45
CA ASN A 74 -22.36 7.79 17.84
C ASN A 74 -21.32 8.90 18.00
N ARG A 75 -20.42 9.08 17.03
CA ARG A 75 -19.47 10.21 17.01
C ARG A 75 -20.18 11.55 16.87
N LYS A 76 -21.09 11.70 15.90
CA LYS A 76 -21.89 12.93 15.70
C LYS A 76 -22.67 13.30 16.97
N ASN A 77 -23.27 12.31 17.63
CA ASN A 77 -24.05 12.52 18.84
C ASN A 77 -23.18 12.84 20.08
N SER A 78 -21.94 12.35 20.14
CA SER A 78 -21.00 12.65 21.24
C SER A 78 -20.52 14.11 21.26
N ALA A 79 -20.50 14.79 20.10
CA ALA A 79 -20.22 16.22 20.01
C ALA A 79 -21.32 17.07 20.70
N TYR A 80 -22.54 16.55 20.79
CA TYR A 80 -23.68 17.17 21.49
C TYR A 80 -23.71 16.85 23.00
N THR A 81 -23.00 15.80 23.46
CA THR A 81 -23.04 15.32 24.86
C THR A 81 -21.65 15.23 25.52
N LYS A 82 -20.79 16.23 25.33
CA LYS A 82 -19.58 16.43 26.17
C LYS A 82 -19.93 17.02 27.54
N ARG A 83 -20.70 16.29 28.35
CA ARG A 83 -20.68 16.36 29.82
C ARG A 83 -21.29 15.06 30.34
N LEU A 84 -20.51 14.27 31.08
CA LEU A 84 -20.82 12.97 31.69
C LEU A 84 -20.57 11.74 30.79
N LYS A 85 -19.29 11.33 30.70
CA LYS A 85 -18.78 10.09 31.33
C LYS A 85 -17.49 9.65 30.66
N ALA A 86 -16.38 9.87 31.36
CA ALA A 86 -15.16 9.10 31.18
C ALA A 86 -15.44 7.67 31.65
N SER A 87 -15.72 6.78 30.70
CA SER A 87 -15.59 5.32 30.73
C SER A 87 -16.71 4.72 29.91
N ARG A 88 -16.39 4.31 28.68
CA ARG A 88 -16.94 3.08 28.12
C ARG A 88 -16.08 2.62 26.95
N SER A 89 -15.83 1.32 27.01
CA SER A 89 -14.96 0.53 26.16
C SER A 89 -15.24 0.75 24.68
N ARG A 90 -14.15 0.90 23.95
CA ARG A 90 -14.09 1.08 22.50
C ARG A 90 -14.43 -0.27 21.83
N SER A 91 -15.69 -0.51 21.47
CA SER A 91 -16.07 -1.65 20.64
C SER A 91 -15.59 -1.43 19.20
N ARG A 92 -14.27 -1.54 18.97
CA ARG A 92 -13.75 -1.74 17.62
C ARG A 92 -14.13 -3.16 17.20
N GLY A 93 -15.08 -3.28 16.28
CA GLY A 93 -15.32 -4.53 15.56
C GLY A 93 -14.00 -5.11 15.04
N PHE A 94 -13.89 -6.44 15.06
CA PHE A 94 -12.72 -7.18 14.58
C PHE A 94 -12.44 -6.81 13.12
N ASN A 95 -11.48 -5.91 12.88
CA ASN A 95 -11.07 -5.51 11.54
C ASN A 95 -9.80 -6.28 11.16
N ILE A 96 -9.99 -7.43 10.51
CA ILE A 96 -8.90 -8.33 10.08
C ILE A 96 -7.84 -7.57 9.26
N LEU A 97 -8.27 -6.63 8.42
CA LEU A 97 -7.38 -5.78 7.63
C LEU A 97 -6.50 -4.89 8.53
N GLY A 98 -7.09 -4.29 9.56
CA GLY A 98 -6.36 -3.50 10.55
C GLY A 98 -5.37 -4.31 11.39
N CYS A 99 -5.59 -5.62 11.57
CA CYS A 99 -4.63 -6.51 12.22
C CYS A 99 -3.41 -6.76 11.33
N ILE A 100 -3.64 -7.07 10.04
CA ILE A 100 -2.60 -7.30 9.04
C ILE A 100 -1.73 -6.05 8.88
N GLN A 101 -2.35 -4.86 8.75
CA GLN A 101 -1.63 -3.60 8.58
C GLN A 101 -0.73 -3.27 9.79
N ARG A 102 -1.20 -3.51 11.02
CA ARG A 102 -0.37 -3.35 12.23
C ARG A 102 0.80 -4.31 12.26
N GLN A 103 0.60 -5.57 11.87
CA GLN A 103 1.68 -6.54 11.81
C GLN A 103 2.73 -6.15 10.77
N MET A 104 2.29 -5.67 9.60
CA MET A 104 3.17 -5.14 8.56
C MET A 104 3.95 -3.90 9.05
N ALA A 105 3.29 -2.99 9.77
CA ALA A 105 3.95 -1.83 10.36
C ALA A 105 5.08 -2.25 11.32
N ARG A 106 4.84 -3.25 12.20
CA ARG A 106 5.87 -3.80 13.09
C ARG A 106 7.05 -4.39 12.34
N VAL A 107 6.81 -5.19 11.30
CA VAL A 107 7.86 -5.79 10.46
C VAL A 107 8.74 -4.71 9.83
N LEU A 108 8.13 -3.60 9.42
CA LEU A 108 8.83 -2.46 8.83
C LEU A 108 9.43 -1.51 9.88
N SER A 109 9.22 -1.73 11.18
CA SER A 109 9.54 -0.73 12.22
C SER A 109 8.95 0.65 11.88
N LEU A 110 7.66 0.64 11.56
CA LEU A 110 6.82 1.79 11.24
C LEU A 110 5.54 1.74 12.09
N ASP A 111 4.76 2.80 12.03
CA ASP A 111 3.50 2.96 12.74
C ASP A 111 2.29 2.95 11.80
N PHE A 112 1.12 2.67 12.36
CA PHE A 112 -0.13 2.59 11.64
C PHE A 112 -0.97 3.87 11.82
N GLN A 113 -1.47 4.42 10.72
CA GLN A 113 -2.17 5.72 10.66
C GLN A 113 -3.28 5.87 11.70
N LEU A 114 -4.19 4.89 11.81
CA LEU A 114 -5.35 4.98 12.71
C LEU A 114 -4.97 4.92 14.20
N ASP A 115 -3.73 4.56 14.52
CA ASP A 115 -3.22 4.58 15.88
C ASP A 115 -2.50 5.90 16.20
N CYS A 116 -2.12 6.68 15.19
CA CYS A 116 -1.34 7.90 15.33
C CYS A 116 -2.17 9.18 15.15
N LEU A 117 -3.13 9.20 14.22
CA LEU A 117 -3.98 10.36 13.96
C LEU A 117 -5.20 10.39 14.89
N ASP A 118 -5.53 11.58 15.38
CA ASP A 118 -6.76 11.83 16.12
C ASP A 118 -7.86 12.38 15.19
N TYR A 119 -8.87 11.54 14.97
CA TYR A 119 -10.04 11.84 14.15
C TYR A 119 -11.20 12.43 14.97
N GLN A 120 -10.95 12.89 16.21
CA GLN A 120 -11.97 13.44 17.10
C GLN A 120 -11.90 14.97 17.24
N GLY A 121 -11.06 15.64 16.43
CA GLY A 121 -10.99 17.09 16.39
C GLY A 121 -12.31 17.71 15.94
N ASP A 122 -12.65 18.88 16.48
CA ASP A 122 -13.93 19.55 16.19
C ASP A 122 -14.03 20.02 14.73
N ASN A 123 -12.91 20.20 14.04
CA ASN A 123 -12.80 20.53 12.61
C ASN A 123 -12.63 19.29 11.71
N TRP A 124 -12.75 18.07 12.23
CA TRP A 124 -12.62 16.82 11.45
C TRP A 124 -13.97 16.23 11.08
N TYR A 125 -14.20 16.07 9.79
CA TYR A 125 -15.46 15.57 9.25
C TYR A 125 -15.24 14.35 8.37
N HIS A 126 -16.05 13.33 8.61
CA HIS A 126 -16.07 12.12 7.80
C HIS A 126 -16.62 12.45 6.41
N ALA A 127 -15.89 12.07 5.36
CA ALA A 127 -16.21 12.42 3.98
C ALA A 127 -16.30 11.20 3.05
N ASP A 128 -16.61 10.02 3.60
CA ASP A 128 -16.53 8.75 2.89
C ASP A 128 -17.83 7.94 3.04
N LEU A 129 -17.91 6.77 2.40
CA LEU A 129 -19.04 5.87 2.55
C LEU A 129 -19.06 5.20 3.93
N ASP A 130 -20.25 5.01 4.48
CA ASP A 130 -20.44 4.06 5.57
C ASP A 130 -20.26 2.61 5.07
N TYR A 131 -19.87 1.71 5.97
CA TYR A 131 -19.54 0.33 5.64
C TYR A 131 -20.70 -0.42 4.98
N GLU A 132 -21.92 -0.19 5.47
CA GLU A 132 -23.13 -0.83 4.97
C GLU A 132 -23.39 -0.41 3.51
N THR A 133 -23.33 0.88 3.22
CA THR A 133 -23.50 1.45 1.88
C THR A 133 -22.38 1.02 0.94
N PHE A 134 -21.13 1.02 1.42
CA PHE A 134 -19.98 0.54 0.66
C PHE A 134 -20.17 -0.92 0.22
N LYS A 135 -20.60 -1.78 1.13
CA LYS A 135 -20.84 -3.20 0.85
C LYS A 135 -21.99 -3.41 -0.14
N LEU A 136 -23.07 -2.62 -0.02
CA LEU A 136 -24.21 -2.68 -0.94
C LEU A 136 -23.80 -2.31 -2.36
N LEU A 137 -23.09 -1.19 -2.53
CA LEU A 137 -22.61 -0.75 -3.84
C LEU A 137 -21.65 -1.76 -4.49
N GLN A 138 -20.78 -2.38 -3.69
CA GLN A 138 -19.92 -3.47 -4.16
C GLN A 138 -20.74 -4.65 -4.72
N LEU A 139 -21.78 -5.07 -4.00
CA LEU A 139 -22.67 -6.15 -4.44
C LEU A 139 -23.43 -5.77 -5.73
N GLU A 140 -23.96 -4.55 -5.81
CA GLU A 140 -24.68 -4.06 -7.01
C GLU A 140 -23.81 -4.04 -8.26
N ARG A 141 -22.52 -3.66 -8.13
CA ARG A 141 -21.57 -3.65 -9.25
C ARG A 141 -20.90 -4.99 -9.52
N GLY A 142 -21.21 -6.03 -8.75
CA GLY A 142 -20.50 -7.31 -8.81
C GLY A 142 -19.01 -7.19 -8.44
N GLU A 143 -18.65 -6.13 -7.73
CA GLU A 143 -17.30 -5.88 -7.23
C GLU A 143 -17.08 -6.60 -5.90
N SER A 144 -15.91 -7.19 -5.75
CA SER A 144 -15.44 -7.81 -4.51
C SER A 144 -13.96 -7.51 -4.36
N PHE A 145 -13.42 -7.65 -3.15
CA PHE A 145 -11.98 -7.55 -2.96
C PHE A 145 -11.20 -8.53 -3.85
N PHE A 146 -11.76 -9.72 -4.12
CA PHE A 146 -11.14 -10.71 -5.00
C PHE A 146 -11.13 -10.25 -6.46
N THR A 147 -12.26 -9.77 -6.98
CA THR A 147 -12.33 -9.30 -8.37
C THR A 147 -11.46 -8.06 -8.58
N PHE A 148 -11.43 -7.13 -7.62
CA PHE A 148 -10.51 -6.00 -7.64
C PHE A 148 -9.04 -6.45 -7.61
N ALA A 149 -8.66 -7.34 -6.69
CA ALA A 149 -7.28 -7.84 -6.60
C ALA A 149 -6.85 -8.57 -7.89
N ARG A 150 -7.74 -9.39 -8.48
CA ARG A 150 -7.51 -10.05 -9.77
C ARG A 150 -7.30 -9.04 -10.89
N ASP A 151 -8.20 -8.07 -11.03
CA ASP A 151 -8.16 -7.08 -12.10
C ASP A 151 -6.93 -6.18 -11.98
N MET A 152 -6.56 -5.81 -10.75
CA MET A 152 -5.34 -5.07 -10.45
C MET A 152 -4.09 -5.91 -10.76
N THR A 153 -4.09 -7.20 -10.41
CA THR A 153 -3.00 -8.13 -10.74
C THR A 153 -2.84 -8.26 -12.26
N LEU A 154 -3.92 -8.51 -13.00
CA LEU A 154 -3.90 -8.64 -14.46
C LEU A 154 -3.36 -7.37 -15.14
N LYS A 155 -3.79 -6.20 -14.68
CA LYS A 155 -3.33 -4.91 -15.19
C LYS A 155 -1.88 -4.62 -14.81
N SER A 156 -1.48 -4.94 -13.58
CA SER A 156 -0.09 -4.86 -13.13
C SER A 156 0.82 -5.74 -13.98
N THR A 157 0.44 -7.00 -14.18
CA THR A 157 1.17 -7.94 -15.03
C THR A 157 1.23 -7.42 -16.46
N LYS A 158 0.13 -6.89 -17.01
CA LYS A 158 0.12 -6.29 -18.36
C LYS A 158 1.06 -5.10 -18.48
N ALA A 159 1.04 -4.16 -17.53
CA ALA A 159 1.93 -3.00 -17.49
C ALA A 159 3.41 -3.44 -17.35
N MET A 160 3.67 -4.48 -16.54
CA MET A 160 5.00 -5.04 -16.36
C MET A 160 5.52 -5.84 -17.56
N VAL A 161 4.63 -6.39 -18.39
CA VAL A 161 4.96 -7.03 -19.67
C VAL A 161 5.24 -5.98 -20.76
N GLN A 162 4.66 -4.77 -20.63
CA GLN A 162 4.82 -3.66 -21.58
C GLN A 162 6.00 -2.71 -21.25
N SER A 163 6.60 -2.81 -20.06
CA SER A 163 7.87 -2.14 -19.70
C SER A 163 9.08 -2.74 -20.45
N PRO A 164 10.16 -1.97 -20.68
CA PRO A 164 11.17 -2.26 -21.69
C PRO A 164 11.84 -3.63 -21.49
N SER A 165 12.23 -4.19 -22.64
CA SER A 165 12.83 -5.50 -22.85
C SER A 165 13.68 -5.99 -21.68
N ILE A 166 13.45 -7.26 -21.31
CA ILE A 166 14.36 -8.04 -20.49
C ILE A 166 15.77 -7.81 -21.03
N PRO A 167 16.74 -7.41 -20.20
CA PRO A 167 18.07 -7.20 -20.68
C PRO A 167 18.59 -8.48 -21.36
N GLU A 168 19.07 -8.38 -22.60
CA GLU A 168 19.55 -9.51 -23.42
C GLU A 168 20.69 -10.32 -22.76
N TYR A 169 21.24 -9.85 -21.63
CA TYR A 169 22.30 -10.51 -20.88
C TYR A 169 21.82 -11.58 -19.86
N LEU A 170 20.51 -11.72 -19.61
CA LEU A 170 20.02 -12.64 -18.57
C LEU A 170 19.90 -14.09 -19.04
N ASP A 171 20.44 -15.02 -18.24
CA ASP A 171 20.32 -16.47 -18.48
C ASP A 171 18.86 -16.90 -18.70
N PRO A 172 18.59 -17.88 -19.60
CA PRO A 172 17.23 -18.31 -19.92
C PRO A 172 16.37 -18.68 -18.71
N TRP A 173 16.96 -19.31 -17.69
CA TRP A 173 16.24 -19.69 -16.47
C TRP A 173 15.92 -18.48 -15.57
N ARG A 174 16.81 -17.47 -15.49
CA ARG A 174 16.58 -16.24 -14.72
C ARG A 174 15.50 -15.39 -15.36
N SER A 175 15.54 -15.27 -16.68
CA SER A 175 14.50 -14.62 -17.48
C SER A 175 13.14 -15.28 -17.27
N LYS A 176 13.08 -16.61 -17.34
CA LYS A 176 11.86 -17.39 -17.12
C LYS A 176 11.35 -17.29 -15.68
N LEU A 177 12.23 -17.36 -14.67
CA LEU A 177 11.86 -17.21 -13.26
C LEU A 177 11.34 -15.80 -12.95
N LEU A 178 11.99 -14.78 -13.52
CA LEU A 178 11.54 -13.39 -13.42
C LEU A 178 10.17 -13.21 -14.08
N GLN A 179 9.94 -13.78 -15.27
CA GLN A 179 8.63 -13.77 -15.94
C GLN A 179 7.56 -14.50 -15.11
N VAL A 180 7.86 -15.68 -14.60
CA VAL A 180 6.93 -16.48 -13.77
C VAL A 180 6.58 -15.72 -12.48
N SER A 181 7.57 -15.09 -11.83
CA SER A 181 7.32 -14.27 -10.64
C SER A 181 6.44 -13.04 -10.90
N ARG A 182 6.38 -12.56 -12.15
CA ARG A 182 5.52 -11.43 -12.56
C ARG A 182 4.08 -11.86 -12.88
N VAL A 183 3.84 -13.16 -13.05
CA VAL A 183 2.54 -13.73 -13.46
C VAL A 183 1.88 -14.49 -12.31
N LEU A 184 2.65 -15.11 -11.42
CA LEU A 184 2.11 -15.84 -10.27
C LEU A 184 1.98 -14.97 -9.02
N PRO A 185 0.89 -15.11 -8.24
CA PRO A 185 0.78 -14.46 -6.94
C PRO A 185 1.86 -15.01 -6.00
N MET A 186 2.75 -14.13 -5.53
CA MET A 186 3.91 -14.49 -4.73
C MET A 186 4.02 -13.57 -3.50
N PRO A 187 4.39 -14.10 -2.32
CA PRO A 187 4.67 -13.27 -1.16
C PRO A 187 5.70 -12.18 -1.50
N LEU A 188 5.57 -10.99 -0.90
CA LEU A 188 6.47 -9.85 -1.15
C LEU A 188 7.94 -10.22 -0.96
N VAL A 189 8.24 -11.11 -0.01
CA VAL A 189 9.58 -11.64 0.24
C VAL A 189 10.09 -12.48 -0.94
N GLY A 190 9.24 -13.32 -1.54
CA GLY A 190 9.60 -14.10 -2.73
C GLY A 190 9.87 -13.21 -3.94
N LEU A 191 9.00 -12.19 -4.16
CA LEU A 191 9.20 -11.22 -5.24
C LEU A 191 10.49 -10.41 -5.07
N LEU A 192 10.78 -10.03 -3.83
CA LEU A 192 12.02 -9.35 -3.46
C LEU A 192 13.22 -10.23 -3.77
N ILE A 193 13.23 -11.49 -3.33
CA ILE A 193 14.32 -12.45 -3.57
C ILE A 193 14.51 -12.70 -5.07
N ILE A 194 13.46 -13.01 -5.81
CA ILE A 194 13.57 -13.30 -7.25
C ILE A 194 14.00 -12.07 -8.03
N GLY A 195 13.43 -10.89 -7.73
CA GLY A 195 13.87 -9.64 -8.36
C GLY A 195 15.35 -9.36 -8.09
N SER A 196 15.82 -9.69 -6.89
CA SER A 196 17.21 -9.52 -6.47
C SER A 196 18.17 -10.52 -7.15
N VAL A 197 17.77 -11.78 -7.34
CA VAL A 197 18.61 -12.84 -7.91
C VAL A 197 18.61 -12.83 -9.45
N CYS A 198 17.48 -12.53 -10.06
CA CYS A 198 17.28 -12.67 -11.51
C CYS A 198 17.53 -11.39 -12.31
N ALA A 199 17.77 -10.25 -11.68
CA ALA A 199 18.16 -9.02 -12.37
C ALA A 199 19.36 -8.32 -11.68
N PRO A 200 20.54 -8.98 -11.59
CA PRO A 200 21.70 -8.37 -10.97
C PRO A 200 22.42 -7.45 -11.97
N GLN A 201 22.03 -6.17 -12.08
CA GLN A 201 22.97 -5.17 -12.59
C GLN A 201 23.75 -4.63 -11.40
N VAL A 202 25.06 -4.74 -11.42
CA VAL A 202 25.99 -4.55 -10.29
C VAL A 202 26.19 -3.06 -9.92
N ALA A 203 25.29 -2.18 -10.33
CA ALA A 203 25.24 -0.81 -9.86
C ALA A 203 23.77 -0.43 -9.59
N GLU A 204 23.47 0.06 -8.37
CA GLU A 204 22.21 0.69 -7.96
C GLU A 204 20.97 -0.16 -7.57
N TYR A 205 21.14 -1.31 -6.92
CA TYR A 205 20.02 -1.97 -6.22
C TYR A 205 20.17 -1.91 -4.70
N PRO A 206 19.70 -0.83 -4.04
CA PRO A 206 19.81 -0.68 -2.59
C PRO A 206 18.98 -1.74 -1.82
N GLU A 207 18.00 -2.42 -2.44
CA GLU A 207 17.34 -3.58 -1.83
C GLU A 207 18.30 -4.75 -1.63
N LEU A 208 19.11 -5.04 -2.65
CA LEU A 208 20.10 -6.12 -2.61
C LEU A 208 21.16 -5.82 -1.56
N GLU A 209 21.62 -4.57 -1.52
CA GLU A 209 22.58 -4.12 -0.51
C GLU A 209 21.99 -4.26 0.90
N ALA A 210 20.75 -3.81 1.14
CA ALA A 210 20.07 -3.96 2.42
C ALA A 210 19.89 -5.43 2.83
N LEU A 211 19.46 -6.31 1.90
CA LEU A 211 19.37 -7.76 2.14
C LEU A 211 20.72 -8.37 2.45
N SER A 212 21.77 -7.95 1.74
CA SER A 212 23.14 -8.40 1.96
C SER A 212 23.65 -8.03 3.36
N LYS A 213 23.14 -6.92 3.91
CA LYS A 213 23.37 -6.45 5.28
C LYS A 213 22.38 -7.08 6.29
N LEU A 214 21.50 -8.01 5.90
CA LEU A 214 20.42 -8.58 6.72
C LEU A 214 19.39 -7.55 7.22
N ASP A 215 19.33 -6.36 6.62
CA ASP A 215 18.31 -5.37 6.92
C ASP A 215 17.07 -5.60 6.04
N PHE A 216 16.32 -6.67 6.37
CA PHE A 216 15.08 -7.02 5.68
C PHE A 216 14.03 -5.90 5.74
N GLY A 217 14.03 -5.11 6.83
CA GLY A 217 13.13 -3.97 6.99
C GLY A 217 13.43 -2.89 5.96
N ALA A 218 14.71 -2.48 5.83
CA ALA A 218 15.13 -1.52 4.81
C ALA A 218 14.87 -2.06 3.40
N ALA A 219 15.20 -3.32 3.12
CA ALA A 219 14.96 -3.92 1.81
C ALA A 219 13.47 -3.91 1.42
N LEU A 220 12.59 -4.27 2.36
CA LEU A 220 11.14 -4.26 2.13
C LEU A 220 10.59 -2.84 2.01
N LYS A 221 11.08 -1.87 2.80
CA LYS A 221 10.74 -0.44 2.64
C LYS A 221 11.11 0.08 1.25
N ILE A 222 12.32 -0.21 0.76
CA ILE A 222 12.77 0.21 -0.58
C ILE A 222 11.89 -0.43 -1.65
N PHE A 223 11.65 -1.75 -1.56
CA PHE A 223 10.82 -2.47 -2.52
C PHE A 223 9.40 -1.91 -2.59
N LEU A 224 8.76 -1.72 -1.43
CA LEU A 224 7.42 -1.15 -1.34
C LEU A 224 7.39 0.29 -1.87
N ALA A 225 8.37 1.11 -1.52
CA ALA A 225 8.45 2.48 -2.02
C ALA A 225 8.53 2.51 -3.55
N LYS A 226 9.41 1.70 -4.17
CA LYS A 226 9.49 1.60 -5.63
C LYS A 226 8.17 1.13 -6.26
N ARG A 227 7.50 0.16 -5.64
CA ARG A 227 6.20 -0.35 -6.15
C ARG A 227 5.11 0.70 -6.09
N LEU A 228 5.00 1.41 -4.97
CA LEU A 228 4.00 2.47 -4.76
C LEU A 228 4.22 3.68 -5.69
N THR A 229 5.46 3.94 -6.13
CA THR A 229 5.81 5.12 -6.94
C THR A 229 6.05 4.82 -8.42
N SER A 230 6.13 3.55 -8.81
CA SER A 230 6.27 3.14 -10.22
C SER A 230 5.02 3.44 -11.04
N GLU A 231 5.11 3.36 -12.38
CA GLU A 231 4.03 3.58 -13.36
C GLU A 231 2.71 2.81 -13.11
N PHE A 232 2.71 1.91 -12.12
CA PHE A 232 1.51 1.37 -11.48
C PHE A 232 0.45 2.45 -11.19
N THR A 233 0.84 3.65 -10.75
CA THR A 233 -0.13 4.73 -10.47
C THR A 233 -0.72 5.38 -11.74
N GLN A 234 -0.06 5.30 -12.90
CA GLN A 234 -0.57 5.92 -14.13
C GLN A 234 -1.55 5.01 -14.87
N VAL A 235 -1.29 3.70 -14.92
CA VAL A 235 -2.09 2.73 -15.67
C VAL A 235 -3.44 2.41 -15.00
N THR A 236 -3.59 2.64 -13.70
CA THR A 236 -4.82 2.29 -12.94
C THR A 236 -5.89 3.38 -12.93
N THR A 237 -5.53 4.63 -13.22
CA THR A 237 -6.40 5.82 -13.08
C THR A 237 -7.76 5.73 -13.78
N SER A 238 -7.83 5.17 -15.00
CA SER A 238 -9.08 5.08 -15.77
C SER A 238 -10.06 4.00 -15.30
N VAL A 239 -9.59 3.05 -14.50
CA VAL A 239 -10.39 1.93 -13.96
C VAL A 239 -10.89 2.27 -12.56
N GLU A 240 -10.06 2.97 -11.80
CA GLU A 240 -10.33 3.36 -10.41
C GLU A 240 -11.54 4.29 -10.31
N GLU A 241 -11.75 5.18 -11.28
CA GLU A 241 -12.90 6.10 -11.36
C GLU A 241 -14.25 5.37 -11.41
N LYS A 242 -14.34 4.27 -12.16
CA LYS A 242 -15.62 3.53 -12.29
C LYS A 242 -15.85 2.54 -11.14
N SER A 243 -14.84 2.29 -10.32
CA SER A 243 -14.95 1.37 -9.20
C SER A 243 -15.70 1.98 -8.02
N VAL A 244 -16.36 1.12 -7.23
CA VAL A 244 -16.90 1.52 -5.93
C VAL A 244 -15.77 1.88 -4.96
N ILE A 245 -14.59 1.29 -5.15
CA ILE A 245 -13.44 1.39 -4.25
C ILE A 245 -12.81 2.79 -4.26
N ILE A 246 -12.88 3.53 -5.36
CA ILE A 246 -12.34 4.89 -5.46
C ILE A 246 -13.40 5.87 -5.94
N GLY A 247 -14.06 5.60 -7.07
CA GLY A 247 -15.03 6.52 -7.69
C GLY A 247 -16.17 6.97 -6.80
N GLU A 248 -16.93 6.02 -6.23
CA GLU A 248 -18.07 6.36 -5.37
C GLU A 248 -17.65 7.01 -4.06
N ARG A 249 -16.50 6.60 -3.51
CA ARG A 249 -15.94 7.20 -2.28
C ARG A 249 -15.50 8.65 -2.52
N ASN A 250 -14.89 8.93 -3.67
CA ASN A 250 -14.51 10.28 -4.07
C ASN A 250 -15.71 11.18 -4.40
N ARG A 251 -16.81 10.59 -4.90
CA ARG A 251 -18.08 11.31 -5.08
C ARG A 251 -18.60 11.84 -3.74
N VAL A 252 -18.62 11.02 -2.69
CA VAL A 252 -19.02 11.48 -1.34
C VAL A 252 -18.05 12.55 -0.82
N ALA A 253 -16.74 12.37 -1.04
CA ALA A 253 -15.73 13.34 -0.62
C ALA A 253 -15.95 14.73 -1.23
N THR A 254 -16.31 14.78 -2.51
CA THR A 254 -16.60 16.03 -3.22
C THR A 254 -17.95 16.65 -2.84
N GLU A 255 -18.94 15.83 -2.47
CA GLU A 255 -20.20 16.34 -1.91
C GLU A 255 -19.98 17.01 -0.54
N GLU A 256 -19.21 16.39 0.35
CA GLU A 256 -18.86 17.00 1.63
C GLU A 256 -17.95 18.23 1.46
N LEU A 257 -17.05 18.23 0.47
CA LEU A 257 -16.28 19.42 0.12
C LEU A 257 -17.17 20.59 -0.28
N ARG A 258 -18.17 20.35 -1.13
CA ARG A 258 -19.13 21.38 -1.52
C ARG A 258 -19.87 21.94 -0.30
N ARG A 259 -20.35 21.07 0.59
CA ARG A 259 -20.99 21.49 1.85
C ARG A 259 -20.06 22.32 2.75
N ALA A 260 -18.79 21.94 2.86
CA ALA A 260 -17.82 22.71 3.65
C ALA A 260 -17.61 24.12 3.08
N ILE A 261 -17.52 24.25 1.76
CA ILE A 261 -17.43 25.54 1.06
C ILE A 261 -18.71 26.37 1.27
N ASP A 262 -19.88 25.76 1.12
CA ASP A 262 -21.18 26.42 1.30
C ASP A 262 -21.38 26.90 2.75
N ASN A 263 -20.80 26.19 3.72
CA ASN A 263 -20.77 26.57 5.13
C ASN A 263 -19.71 27.65 5.45
N GLY A 264 -18.99 28.16 4.46
CA GLY A 264 -18.04 29.26 4.60
C GLY A 264 -16.62 28.89 5.01
N CYS A 265 -16.24 27.60 4.94
CA CYS A 265 -14.86 27.19 5.16
C CYS A 265 -13.97 27.69 3.99
N ASN A 266 -12.87 28.35 4.31
CA ASN A 266 -11.95 28.89 3.30
C ASN A 266 -10.73 28.01 3.13
N ARG A 267 -10.22 27.40 4.21
CA ARG A 267 -9.05 26.52 4.16
C ARG A 267 -9.44 25.09 4.51
N ILE A 268 -9.61 24.26 3.47
CA ILE A 268 -10.15 22.89 3.60
C ILE A 268 -9.07 21.88 3.23
N ALA A 269 -8.83 20.89 4.08
CA ALA A 269 -7.96 19.76 3.79
C ALA A 269 -8.78 18.53 3.42
N VAL A 270 -8.41 17.82 2.36
CA VAL A 270 -8.99 16.53 1.95
C VAL A 270 -7.93 15.45 2.17
N LEU A 271 -8.06 14.71 3.27
CA LEU A 271 -7.13 13.71 3.78
C LEU A 271 -7.49 12.29 3.31
N TYR A 272 -6.85 11.85 2.23
CA TYR A 272 -7.15 10.56 1.58
C TYR A 272 -5.87 9.77 1.28
N GLY A 273 -6.01 8.48 1.01
CA GLY A 273 -4.93 7.62 0.54
C GLY A 273 -4.45 8.03 -0.86
N GLY A 274 -3.19 7.74 -1.18
CA GLY A 274 -2.56 8.12 -2.46
C GLY A 274 -3.33 7.73 -3.73
N GLY A 275 -4.01 6.58 -3.72
CA GLY A 275 -4.78 6.09 -4.86
C GLY A 275 -6.00 6.94 -5.20
N HIS A 276 -6.54 7.71 -4.25
CA HIS A 276 -7.71 8.57 -4.47
C HIS A 276 -7.35 9.90 -5.12
N MET A 277 -6.10 10.36 -4.97
CA MET A 277 -5.65 11.70 -5.36
C MET A 277 -5.82 12.03 -6.85
N PRO A 278 -5.54 11.13 -7.82
CA PRO A 278 -5.69 11.45 -9.24
C PRO A 278 -7.12 11.83 -9.62
N ASP A 279 -8.11 11.07 -9.14
CA ASP A 279 -9.52 11.34 -9.40
C ASP A 279 -10.02 12.57 -8.63
N LEU A 280 -9.67 12.73 -7.34
CA LEU A 280 -10.00 13.95 -6.59
C LEU A 280 -9.42 15.21 -7.26
N GLY A 281 -8.16 15.16 -7.71
CA GLY A 281 -7.51 16.29 -8.38
C GLY A 281 -8.09 16.60 -9.77
N ARG A 282 -8.71 15.61 -10.44
CA ARG A 282 -9.51 15.83 -11.65
C ARG A 282 -10.84 16.52 -11.29
N ARG A 283 -11.58 16.01 -10.29
CA ARG A 283 -12.86 16.59 -9.86
C ARG A 283 -12.71 18.04 -9.36
N LEU A 284 -11.63 18.37 -8.65
CA LEU A 284 -11.35 19.76 -8.27
C LEU A 284 -11.19 20.69 -9.49
N ARG A 285 -10.61 20.20 -10.58
CA ARG A 285 -10.45 20.97 -11.83
C ARG A 285 -11.76 21.08 -12.61
N GLU A 286 -12.50 19.98 -12.72
CA GLU A 286 -13.69 19.87 -13.58
C GLU A 286 -14.97 20.37 -12.91
N GLU A 287 -15.14 20.12 -11.60
CA GLU A 287 -16.38 20.40 -10.86
C GLU A 287 -16.29 21.66 -9.97
N PHE A 288 -15.08 22.08 -9.60
CA PHE A 288 -14.86 23.21 -8.68
C PHE A 288 -14.08 24.39 -9.31
N ASP A 289 -13.72 24.31 -10.59
CA ASP A 289 -12.92 25.33 -11.29
C ASP A 289 -11.62 25.69 -10.54
N MET A 290 -10.97 24.72 -9.91
CA MET A 290 -9.74 24.95 -9.16
C MET A 290 -8.52 24.46 -9.94
N VAL A 291 -7.39 25.13 -9.76
CA VAL A 291 -6.11 24.76 -10.37
C VAL A 291 -5.06 24.51 -9.29
N PRO A 292 -4.16 23.54 -9.49
CA PRO A 292 -3.05 23.32 -8.57
C PRO A 292 -2.11 24.53 -8.60
N SER A 293 -1.64 24.96 -7.44
CA SER A 293 -0.82 26.15 -7.26
C SER A 293 0.49 25.88 -6.53
N GLU A 294 0.51 24.95 -5.58
CA GLU A 294 1.69 24.58 -4.80
C GLU A 294 1.71 23.07 -4.55
N VAL A 295 2.92 22.50 -4.44
CA VAL A 295 3.13 21.11 -4.03
C VAL A 295 4.17 21.08 -2.92
N GLN A 296 3.75 20.60 -1.75
CA GLN A 296 4.63 20.36 -0.61
C GLN A 296 4.85 18.86 -0.44
N TRP A 297 6.08 18.46 -0.13
CA TRP A 297 6.46 17.06 0.03
C TRP A 297 6.71 16.74 1.49
N VAL A 298 6.03 15.72 2.00
CA VAL A 298 6.13 15.29 3.40
C VAL A 298 6.76 13.90 3.43
N THR A 299 7.85 13.74 4.18
CA THR A 299 8.54 12.45 4.31
C THR A 299 7.71 11.52 5.17
N ALA A 300 7.27 10.41 4.57
CA ALA A 300 6.40 9.44 5.17
C ALA A 300 7.17 8.29 5.84
N TRP A 301 8.30 7.89 5.25
CA TRP A 301 9.34 7.18 5.99
C TRP A 301 10.72 7.43 5.41
N SER A 302 11.74 7.29 6.26
CA SER A 302 13.15 7.29 5.85
C SER A 302 13.81 5.92 5.95
N ILE A 303 14.77 5.68 5.08
CA ILE A 303 15.60 4.49 5.00
C ILE A 303 17.01 4.99 5.25
N ARG A 304 17.50 4.76 6.47
CA ARG A 304 18.85 5.13 6.90
C ARG A 304 19.71 3.87 6.90
N ASP A 305 20.91 3.97 6.37
CA ASP A 305 21.88 2.90 6.38
C ASP A 305 22.26 2.56 7.84
N ARG A 306 21.74 1.46 8.38
CA ARG A 306 22.12 0.99 9.72
C ARG A 306 23.52 0.40 9.65
N LYS A 307 24.50 1.04 10.30
CA LYS A 307 25.76 0.39 10.66
C LYS A 307 25.47 -0.66 11.73
N ILE A 308 25.30 -1.91 11.33
CA ILE A 308 25.12 -3.04 12.26
C ILE A 308 26.43 -3.24 13.02
N ASP A 309 26.37 -3.22 14.35
CA ASP A 309 27.53 -3.43 15.19
C ASP A 309 28.00 -4.89 15.12
N SER A 310 29.31 -5.05 15.05
CA SER A 310 30.01 -6.15 14.40
C SER A 310 30.39 -7.33 15.31
N ARG A 311 29.77 -7.44 16.48
CA ARG A 311 30.39 -8.18 17.61
C ARG A 311 29.83 -9.56 17.95
N SER A 312 28.83 -10.07 17.25
CA SER A 312 28.24 -11.38 17.59
C SER A 312 28.56 -12.43 16.53
N LEU A 313 29.22 -13.53 16.97
CA LEU A 313 29.52 -14.81 16.27
C LEU A 313 30.94 -14.95 15.65
N PRO A 314 31.97 -15.23 16.48
CA PRO A 314 33.36 -15.43 16.05
C PRO A 314 33.58 -16.61 15.09
N PHE A 315 32.78 -17.68 15.24
CA PHE A 315 32.96 -18.94 14.51
C PHE A 315 32.76 -18.80 12.98
N LEU A 316 31.81 -17.96 12.54
CA LEU A 316 31.56 -17.72 11.12
C LEU A 316 32.68 -16.93 10.44
N LYS A 317 33.43 -16.12 11.20
CA LYS A 317 34.58 -15.38 10.69
C LYS A 317 35.74 -16.32 10.37
N THR A 318 36.03 -17.26 11.26
CA THR A 318 37.09 -18.27 11.08
C THR A 318 36.84 -19.16 9.86
N LEU A 319 35.60 -19.58 9.63
CA LEU A 319 35.23 -20.41 8.47
C LEU A 319 35.33 -19.66 7.13
N ALA A 320 34.98 -18.36 7.10
CA ALA A 320 35.10 -17.55 5.89
C ALA A 320 36.57 -17.29 5.52
N GLU A 321 37.43 -17.02 6.50
CA GLU A 321 38.87 -16.82 6.30
C GLU A 321 39.58 -18.11 5.85
N MET A 322 39.17 -19.28 6.37
CA MET A 322 39.74 -20.57 5.97
C MET A 322 39.32 -21.05 4.57
N SER A 323 38.16 -20.60 4.06
CA SER A 323 37.61 -21.05 2.78
C SER A 323 37.90 -20.12 1.61
N GLY A 324 38.53 -18.96 1.84
CA GLY A 324 38.74 -17.94 0.81
C GLY A 324 37.43 -17.36 0.26
N TRP A 325 36.36 -17.42 1.06
CA TRP A 325 35.01 -17.09 0.61
C TRP A 325 34.87 -15.57 0.34
N PRO A 326 34.38 -15.16 -0.85
CA PRO A 326 34.40 -13.76 -1.27
C PRO A 326 33.32 -12.89 -0.61
N LEU A 327 32.32 -13.51 0.04
CA LEU A 327 31.20 -12.80 0.67
C LEU A 327 31.48 -12.51 2.14
N ASN A 328 31.07 -11.34 2.60
CA ASN A 328 31.22 -10.98 4.00
C ASN A 328 30.30 -11.80 4.91
N ARG A 329 30.57 -11.82 6.22
CA ARG A 329 29.83 -12.64 7.20
C ARG A 329 28.30 -12.43 7.19
N TYR A 330 27.82 -11.22 6.91
CA TYR A 330 26.38 -10.91 6.90
C TYR A 330 25.74 -11.42 5.60
N GLN A 331 26.46 -11.31 4.49
CA GLN A 331 26.08 -11.87 3.20
C GLN A 331 25.99 -13.39 3.25
N THR A 332 26.95 -14.06 3.89
CA THR A 332 26.93 -15.52 4.06
C THR A 332 25.76 -15.98 4.93
N LEU A 333 25.49 -15.29 6.04
CA LEU A 333 24.36 -15.59 6.90
C LEU A 333 23.01 -15.30 6.21
N ALA A 334 22.90 -14.21 5.45
CA ALA A 334 21.74 -13.91 4.62
C ALA A 334 21.49 -15.03 3.61
N LEU A 335 22.53 -15.51 2.96
CA LEU A 335 22.44 -16.56 1.95
C LEU A 335 22.00 -17.90 2.58
N LEU A 336 22.48 -18.22 3.78
CA LEU A 336 22.02 -19.41 4.54
C LEU A 336 20.55 -19.31 4.93
N ILE A 337 20.12 -18.16 5.47
CA ILE A 337 18.72 -17.94 5.88
C ILE A 337 17.82 -17.99 4.64
N LEU A 338 18.15 -17.26 3.58
CA LEU A 338 17.38 -17.22 2.35
C LEU A 338 17.30 -18.61 1.69
N SER A 339 18.41 -19.35 1.66
CA SER A 339 18.44 -20.72 1.15
C SER A 339 17.57 -21.67 1.98
N SER A 340 17.53 -21.51 3.31
CA SER A 340 16.69 -22.33 4.18
C SER A 340 15.20 -22.04 3.99
N VAL A 341 14.82 -20.76 3.84
CA VAL A 341 13.44 -20.34 3.56
C VAL A 341 13.00 -20.85 2.19
N LEU A 342 13.85 -20.72 1.16
CA LEU A 342 13.61 -21.27 -0.17
C LEU A 342 13.45 -22.80 -0.14
N ALA A 343 14.26 -23.51 0.66
CA ALA A 343 14.14 -24.96 0.79
C ALA A 343 12.79 -25.37 1.44
N VAL A 344 12.34 -24.64 2.46
CA VAL A 344 11.03 -24.87 3.09
C VAL A 344 9.88 -24.51 2.14
N ASP A 345 10.01 -23.42 1.39
CA ASP A 345 9.01 -23.01 0.39
C ASP A 345 8.90 -24.04 -0.75
N LEU A 346 10.04 -24.52 -1.27
CA LEU A 346 10.08 -25.59 -2.26
C LEU A 346 9.46 -26.89 -1.75
N TRP A 347 9.76 -27.27 -0.49
CA TRP A 347 9.16 -28.44 0.14
C TRP A 347 7.64 -28.29 0.31
N PHE A 348 7.16 -27.10 0.69
CA PHE A 348 5.74 -26.79 0.75
C PHE A 348 5.06 -26.91 -0.62
N TRP A 349 5.67 -26.36 -1.67
CA TRP A 349 5.15 -26.49 -3.03
C TRP A 349 5.16 -27.94 -3.53
N GLU A 350 6.18 -28.72 -3.21
CA GLU A 350 6.24 -30.16 -3.53
C GLU A 350 5.10 -30.93 -2.86
N LEU A 351 4.82 -30.65 -1.58
CA LEU A 351 3.66 -31.22 -0.87
C LEU A 351 2.33 -30.77 -1.48
N PHE A 352 2.20 -29.49 -1.85
CA PHE A 352 0.99 -28.93 -2.45
C PHE A 352 0.71 -29.52 -3.84
N PHE A 353 1.71 -29.62 -4.71
CA PHE A 353 1.56 -30.26 -6.03
C PHE A 353 1.34 -31.76 -5.90
N GLY A 354 2.03 -32.44 -4.99
CA GLY A 354 1.81 -33.86 -4.72
C GLY A 354 0.38 -34.15 -4.26
N THR A 355 -0.18 -33.32 -3.38
CA THR A 355 -1.57 -33.45 -2.93
C THR A 355 -2.58 -33.06 -4.00
N ALA A 356 -2.35 -32.00 -4.77
CA ALA A 356 -3.23 -31.56 -5.86
C ALA A 356 -3.28 -32.57 -7.02
N ILE A 357 -2.14 -33.17 -7.39
CA ILE A 357 -2.06 -34.22 -8.41
C ILE A 357 -2.77 -35.49 -7.93
N ASN A 358 -2.59 -35.87 -6.67
CA ASN A 358 -3.30 -37.00 -6.07
C ASN A 358 -4.82 -36.76 -6.07
N TRP A 359 -5.26 -35.55 -5.72
CA TRP A 359 -6.68 -35.19 -5.76
C TRP A 359 -7.25 -35.22 -7.19
N ALA A 360 -6.53 -34.65 -8.16
CA ALA A 360 -6.93 -34.67 -9.57
C ALA A 360 -6.99 -36.10 -10.13
N SER A 361 -6.05 -36.97 -9.75
CA SER A 361 -6.05 -38.38 -10.15
C SER A 361 -7.20 -39.16 -9.51
N TRP A 362 -7.55 -38.85 -8.25
CA TRP A 362 -8.67 -39.45 -7.53
C TRP A 362 -10.01 -39.02 -8.15
N VAL A 363 -10.21 -37.72 -8.41
CA VAL A 363 -11.41 -37.21 -9.10
C VAL A 363 -11.52 -37.77 -10.52
N GLY A 364 -10.40 -37.88 -11.24
CA GLY A 364 -10.37 -38.51 -12.56
C GLY A 364 -10.78 -39.99 -12.52
N SER A 365 -10.34 -40.72 -11.49
CA SER A 365 -10.73 -42.12 -11.29
C SER A 365 -12.21 -42.27 -10.94
N GLU A 366 -12.76 -41.44 -10.06
CA GLU A 366 -14.20 -41.43 -9.73
C GLU A 366 -15.07 -41.10 -10.94
N MET A 367 -14.70 -40.10 -11.75
CA MET A 367 -15.43 -39.76 -12.97
C MET A 367 -15.38 -40.88 -14.02
N SER A 368 -14.23 -41.56 -14.14
CA SER A 368 -14.12 -42.73 -15.03
C SER A 368 -15.02 -43.88 -14.55
N GLN A 369 -15.09 -44.13 -13.25
CA GLN A 369 -15.93 -45.17 -12.65
C GLN A 369 -17.42 -44.85 -12.78
N PHE A 370 -17.79 -43.57 -12.63
CA PHE A 370 -19.16 -43.10 -12.81
C PHE A 370 -19.60 -43.20 -14.28
N SER A 371 -18.71 -42.86 -15.23
CA SER A 371 -18.98 -43.01 -16.67
C SER A 371 -19.12 -44.47 -17.11
N TYR A 372 -18.34 -45.38 -16.52
CA TYR A 372 -18.40 -46.81 -16.80
C TYR A 372 -19.71 -47.42 -16.28
N ASN A 373 -20.12 -47.09 -15.05
CA ASN A 373 -21.38 -47.58 -14.48
C ASN A 373 -22.63 -47.04 -15.19
N PHE A 374 -22.57 -45.84 -15.77
CA PHE A 374 -23.66 -45.25 -16.55
C PHE A 374 -23.85 -45.92 -17.92
N TRP A 375 -22.81 -46.55 -18.48
CA TRP A 375 -22.88 -47.27 -19.76
C TRP A 375 -23.22 -48.76 -19.63
N THR A 376 -23.23 -49.31 -18.42
CA THR A 376 -23.53 -50.73 -18.13
C THR A 376 -24.91 -50.95 -17.47
N MET A 377 -25.70 -49.90 -17.29
CA MET A 377 -27.15 -49.94 -17.04
C MET A 377 -27.90 -49.72 -18.34
#